data_AF-Q123C5-F1
#
_entry.id   AF-Q123C5-F1
#
_cell.length_a   1.000
_cell.length_b   1.000
_cell.length_c   1.000
_cell.angle_alpha   90.00
_cell.angle_beta   90.00
_cell.angle_gamma   90.00
#
_symmetry.space_group_name_H-M   'P 1'
#
loop_
_entity.id
_entity.type
_entity.pdbx_description
1 polymer ?
#
loop_
_entity_poly.entity_id
_entity_poly.type
_entity_poly.pdbx_seq_one_letter_code
_entity_poly.pdbx_strand_id
1 'polypeptide(L)'
;MGRKDTVFMTTRKTDRDWKLNLRYGKTATEFQHFSTIAEGLAGNLVEGFTCPTGPAFMGMKAWASSAEEAADMTRSIGGQIGFTVTGRIQTYKTEPAQPPRENPHGYDINFTPFTKE
;
A
#
# COMPACT_ATOMS: atom_id res chain seq x y z
N MET A 1 -28.49 23.47 0.29
CA MET A 1 -27.03 23.69 0.34
C MET A 1 -26.58 23.32 1.75
N GLY A 2 -25.62 22.42 1.93
CA GLY A 2 -25.05 22.12 3.26
C GLY A 2 -25.17 20.65 3.68
N ARG A 3 -24.24 19.82 3.20
CA ARG A 3 -23.88 18.50 3.76
C ARG A 3 -22.55 18.00 3.16
N LYS A 4 -21.58 18.90 2.99
CA LYS A 4 -20.24 18.51 2.52
C LYS A 4 -19.14 18.84 3.54
N ASP A 5 -19.29 19.86 4.38
CA ASP A 5 -18.16 20.39 5.17
C ASP A 5 -17.85 19.61 6.47
N THR A 6 -18.84 18.95 7.08
CA THR A 6 -18.66 18.23 8.35
C THR A 6 -17.80 16.96 8.23
N VAL A 7 -17.83 16.30 7.07
CA VAL A 7 -17.04 15.08 6.81
C VAL A 7 -15.57 15.44 6.60
N PHE A 8 -15.27 16.50 5.84
CA PHE A 8 -13.89 16.93 5.56
C PHE A 8 -13.12 17.44 6.79
N MET A 9 -13.80 18.01 7.79
CA MET A 9 -13.17 18.48 9.03
C MET A 9 -12.88 17.35 10.03
N THR A 10 -13.76 16.35 10.11
CA THR A 10 -13.63 15.25 11.08
C THR A 10 -12.48 14.32 10.71
N THR A 11 -12.38 13.92 9.44
CA THR A 11 -11.29 13.04 8.95
C THR A 11 -9.91 13.68 9.12
N ARG A 12 -9.80 15.00 8.89
CA ARG A 12 -8.54 15.74 9.05
C ARG A 12 -8.02 15.78 10.49
N LYS A 13 -8.92 15.77 11.48
CA LYS A 13 -8.56 15.80 12.89
C LYS A 13 -8.06 14.43 13.33
N THR A 14 -8.80 13.37 13.03
CA THR A 14 -8.40 11.99 13.33
C THR A 14 -7.09 11.60 12.64
N ASP A 15 -6.87 12.01 11.39
CA ASP A 15 -5.63 11.73 10.65
C ASP A 15 -4.40 12.43 11.25
N ARG A 16 -4.58 13.66 11.76
CA ARG A 16 -3.50 14.35 12.46
C ARG A 16 -3.18 13.69 13.79
N ASP A 17 -4.20 13.24 14.52
CA ASP A 17 -4.03 12.74 15.88
C ASP A 17 -3.13 11.49 15.92
N TRP A 18 -3.34 10.49 15.04
CA TRP A 18 -2.52 9.28 15.06
C TRP A 18 -1.10 9.50 14.52
N LYS A 19 -0.92 10.32 13.47
CA LYS A 19 0.41 10.66 12.94
C LYS A 19 1.24 11.41 13.97
N LEU A 20 0.59 12.33 14.69
CA LEU A 20 1.21 13.08 15.78
C LEU A 20 1.58 12.14 16.94
N ASN A 21 0.70 11.19 17.28
CA ASN A 21 0.98 10.19 18.31
C ASN A 21 2.16 9.27 17.93
N LEU A 22 2.29 8.84 16.68
CA LEU A 22 3.46 8.09 16.21
C LEU A 22 4.74 8.93 16.28
N ARG A 23 4.69 10.17 15.79
CA ARG A 23 5.86 11.06 15.76
C ARG A 23 6.40 11.37 17.15
N TYR A 24 5.51 11.48 18.14
CA TYR A 24 5.87 11.75 19.54
C TYR A 24 5.93 10.47 20.40
N GLY A 25 5.94 9.27 19.80
CA GLY A 25 6.10 8.00 20.52
C GLY A 25 4.96 7.64 21.46
N LYS A 26 3.80 8.29 21.34
CA LYS A 26 2.56 7.94 22.08
C LYS A 26 1.87 6.71 21.50
N THR A 27 2.16 6.39 20.24
CA THR A 27 1.85 5.11 19.61
C THR A 27 3.18 4.48 19.22
N ALA A 28 3.45 3.28 19.72
CA ALA A 28 4.64 2.52 19.37
C ALA A 28 4.30 1.48 18.30
N THR A 29 5.22 1.28 17.37
CA THR A 29 5.19 0.20 16.38
C THR A 29 6.62 -0.19 16.09
N GLU A 30 6.88 -1.49 15.88
CA GLU A 30 8.17 -1.98 15.40
C GLU A 30 8.30 -1.84 13.88
N PHE A 31 7.21 -1.46 13.21
CA PHE A 31 7.13 -1.37 11.77
C PHE A 31 7.46 0.02 11.23
N GLN A 32 8.13 0.03 10.08
CA GLN A 32 8.34 1.19 9.24
C GLN A 32 7.34 1.17 8.09
N HIS A 33 7.08 2.34 7.52
CA HIS A 33 6.18 2.46 6.38
C HIS A 33 6.96 2.54 5.06
N PHE A 34 6.54 1.73 4.09
CA PHE A 34 7.15 1.63 2.77
C PHE A 34 6.11 1.76 1.65
N SER A 35 6.55 2.28 0.50
CA SER A 35 5.88 2.09 -0.78
C SER A 35 6.73 1.13 -1.63
N THR A 36 6.08 0.16 -2.26
CA THR A 36 6.71 -0.79 -3.16
C THR A 36 6.14 -0.65 -4.57
N ILE A 37 6.99 -0.88 -5.57
CA ILE A 37 6.61 -0.98 -6.98
C ILE A 37 7.23 -2.25 -7.52
N ALA A 38 6.40 -3.18 -7.97
CA ALA A 38 6.82 -4.46 -8.52
C ALA A 38 6.50 -4.56 -10.01
N GLU A 39 7.49 -4.94 -10.80
CA GLU A 39 7.31 -5.32 -12.20
C GLU A 39 6.83 -6.77 -12.31
N GLY A 40 5.82 -7.01 -13.14
CA GLY A 40 5.24 -8.35 -13.27
C GLY A 40 4.19 -8.49 -14.35
N LEU A 41 3.43 -9.57 -14.25
CA LEU A 41 2.32 -9.92 -15.12
C LEU A 41 1.03 -9.94 -14.32
N ALA A 42 0.06 -9.11 -14.71
CA ALA A 42 -1.32 -9.24 -14.27
C ALA A 42 -1.96 -10.45 -14.98
N GLY A 43 -2.42 -11.43 -14.21
CA GLY A 43 -3.17 -12.59 -14.70
C GLY A 43 -4.67 -12.38 -14.54
N ASN A 44 -5.34 -13.39 -14.00
CA ASN A 44 -6.72 -13.28 -13.55
C ASN A 44 -6.72 -12.72 -12.12
N LEU A 45 -6.90 -11.40 -12.01
CA LEU A 45 -6.95 -10.76 -10.69
C LEU A 45 -8.20 -11.19 -9.93
N VAL A 46 -8.06 -11.32 -8.60
CA VAL A 46 -9.20 -11.63 -7.72
C VAL A 46 -10.20 -10.46 -7.67
N GLU A 47 -11.42 -10.73 -7.21
CA GLU A 47 -12.46 -9.70 -7.08
C GLU A 47 -11.97 -8.48 -6.27
N GLY A 48 -12.32 -7.28 -6.73
CA GLY A 48 -11.89 -6.02 -6.13
C GLY A 48 -10.64 -5.41 -6.77
N PHE A 49 -9.97 -6.13 -7.68
CA PHE A 49 -8.83 -5.63 -8.44
C PHE A 49 -9.07 -5.72 -9.95
N THR A 50 -8.56 -4.74 -10.69
CA THR A 50 -8.73 -4.67 -12.15
C THR A 50 -7.44 -4.21 -12.81
N CYS A 51 -6.98 -4.96 -13.80
CA CYS A 51 -5.88 -4.62 -14.70
C CYS A 51 -6.01 -5.49 -15.96
N PRO A 52 -5.76 -4.97 -17.17
CA PRO A 52 -5.64 -5.82 -18.35
C PRO A 52 -4.61 -6.93 -18.15
N THR A 53 -4.92 -8.15 -18.59
CA THR A 53 -3.98 -9.26 -18.53
C THR A 53 -2.72 -8.94 -19.34
N GLY A 54 -1.54 -9.15 -18.76
CA GLY A 54 -0.26 -8.89 -19.40
C GLY A 54 0.72 -8.12 -18.51
N PRO A 55 1.80 -7.57 -19.10
CA PRO A 55 2.82 -6.81 -18.38
C PRO A 55 2.24 -5.57 -17.69
N ALA A 56 2.53 -5.43 -16.39
CA ALA A 56 2.05 -4.34 -15.56
C ALA A 56 3.01 -4.06 -14.40
N PHE A 57 2.92 -2.86 -13.84
CA PHE A 57 3.45 -2.56 -12.52
C PHE A 57 2.36 -2.76 -11.47
N MET A 58 2.73 -3.32 -10.32
CA MET A 58 1.91 -3.33 -9.11
C MET A 58 2.51 -2.38 -8.09
N GLY A 59 1.73 -1.41 -7.63
CA GLY A 59 2.06 -0.54 -6.50
C GLY A 59 1.39 -1.04 -5.23
N MET A 60 2.08 -0.95 -4.09
CA MET A 60 1.53 -1.29 -2.77
C MET A 60 2.18 -0.46 -1.67
N LYS A 61 1.42 -0.03 -0.67
CA LYS A 61 1.95 0.51 0.59
C LYS A 61 2.02 -0.58 1.64
N ALA A 62 3.03 -0.56 2.50
CA ALA A 62 3.25 -1.59 3.49
C ALA A 62 3.72 -1.01 4.81
N TRP A 63 3.21 -1.56 5.91
CA TRP A 63 3.89 -1.53 7.20
C TRP A 63 4.66 -2.84 7.36
N ALA A 64 5.98 -2.74 7.51
CA ALA A 64 6.88 -3.88 7.64
C ALA A 64 8.09 -3.53 8.54
N SER A 65 8.74 -4.53 9.12
CA SER A 65 9.95 -4.36 9.93
C SER A 65 11.15 -3.87 9.10
N SER A 66 11.24 -4.31 7.84
CA SER A 66 12.31 -3.94 6.92
C SER A 66 11.83 -3.74 5.47
N ALA A 67 12.71 -3.21 4.63
CA ALA A 67 12.44 -3.02 3.21
C ALA A 67 12.38 -4.37 2.46
N GLU A 68 13.16 -5.35 2.93
CA GLU A 68 13.17 -6.74 2.45
C GLU A 68 11.84 -7.42 2.76
N GLU A 69 11.35 -7.32 4.01
CA GLU A 69 10.03 -7.85 4.37
C GLU A 69 8.92 -7.20 3.55
N ALA A 70 8.98 -5.88 3.33
CA ALA A 70 8.02 -5.20 2.46
C ALA A 70 8.05 -5.77 1.02
N ALA A 71 9.22 -6.09 0.48
CA ALA A 71 9.34 -6.68 -0.86
C ALA A 71 8.81 -8.13 -0.90
N ASP A 72 9.08 -8.93 0.13
CA ASP A 72 8.56 -10.30 0.26
C ASP A 72 7.04 -10.31 0.39
N MET A 73 6.48 -9.39 1.19
CA MET A 73 5.05 -9.16 1.28
C MET A 73 4.46 -8.79 -0.08
N THR A 74 5.08 -7.89 -0.84
CA THR A 74 4.63 -7.51 -2.19
C THR A 74 4.57 -8.74 -3.10
N ARG A 75 5.58 -9.61 -3.07
CA ARG A 75 5.58 -10.84 -3.87
C ARG A 75 4.47 -11.80 -3.44
N SER A 76 4.32 -12.03 -2.13
CA SER A 76 3.32 -12.95 -1.58
C SER A 76 1.89 -12.47 -1.86
N ILE A 77 1.61 -11.21 -1.53
CA ILE A 77 0.29 -10.58 -1.74
C ILE A 77 -0.03 -10.53 -3.23
N GLY A 78 0.93 -10.13 -4.07
CA GLY A 78 0.79 -10.14 -5.53
C GLY A 78 0.33 -11.51 -6.05
N GLY A 79 1.00 -12.59 -5.63
CA GLY A 79 0.62 -13.94 -6.03
C GLY A 79 -0.80 -14.32 -5.62
N GLN A 80 -1.21 -13.95 -4.39
CA GLN A 80 -2.55 -14.21 -3.88
C GLN A 80 -3.65 -13.47 -4.66
N ILE A 81 -3.35 -12.29 -5.19
CA ILE A 81 -4.31 -11.46 -5.94
C ILE A 81 -4.27 -11.68 -7.44
N GLY A 82 -3.47 -12.64 -7.94
CA GLY A 82 -3.39 -12.97 -9.37
C GLY A 82 -2.32 -12.18 -10.16
N PHE A 83 -1.37 -11.55 -9.47
CA PHE A 83 -0.23 -10.86 -10.07
C PHE A 83 1.08 -11.62 -9.86
N THR A 84 1.79 -11.94 -10.93
CA THR A 84 3.07 -12.63 -10.85
C THR A 84 4.22 -11.63 -10.96
N VAL A 85 4.99 -11.46 -9.89
CA VAL A 85 6.22 -10.65 -9.92
C VAL A 85 7.29 -11.36 -10.74
N THR A 86 7.62 -10.82 -11.90
CA THR A 86 8.65 -11.37 -12.81
C THR A 86 9.92 -10.53 -12.85
N GLY A 87 9.87 -9.28 -12.38
CA GLY A 87 10.98 -8.35 -12.43
C GLY A 87 11.43 -7.86 -11.06
N ARG A 88 11.95 -6.63 -11.05
CA ARG A 88 12.46 -5.99 -9.83
C ARG A 88 11.31 -5.48 -8.96
N ILE A 89 11.51 -5.54 -7.65
CA ILE A 89 10.70 -4.81 -6.67
C ILE A 89 11.55 -3.65 -6.16
N GLN A 90 11.01 -2.45 -6.26
CA GLN A 90 11.62 -1.23 -5.72
C GLN A 90 10.87 -0.83 -4.45
N THR A 91 11.61 -0.68 -3.35
CA THR A 91 11.04 -0.35 -2.04
C THR A 91 11.58 0.99 -1.58
N TYR A 92 10.68 1.88 -1.16
CA TYR A 92 11.00 3.22 -0.68
C TYR A 92 10.38 3.44 0.69
N LYS A 93 11.12 4.00 1.64
CA LYS A 93 10.54 4.47 2.90
C LYS A 93 9.70 5.73 2.60
N THR A 94 8.44 5.73 2.99
CA THR A 94 7.48 6.81 2.65
C THR A 94 6.58 7.17 3.83
N GLU A 95 5.97 8.34 3.79
CA GLU A 95 4.98 8.75 4.79
C GLU A 95 3.73 7.87 4.71
N PRO A 96 3.21 7.37 5.85
CA PRO A 96 2.05 6.50 5.88
C PRO A 96 0.75 7.25 5.59
N ALA A 97 -0.15 6.60 4.86
CA ALA A 97 -1.52 7.05 4.66
C ALA A 97 -2.50 6.42 5.67
N GLN A 98 -2.16 5.23 6.20
CA GLN A 98 -2.92 4.54 7.25
C GLN A 98 -2.02 4.24 8.46
N PRO A 99 -2.56 4.16 9.69
CA PRO A 99 -1.78 3.82 10.88
C PRO A 99 -1.22 2.38 10.83
N PRO A 100 -0.16 2.08 11.59
CA PRO A 100 0.30 0.72 11.76
C PRO A 100 -0.75 -0.14 12.46
N ARG A 101 -0.62 -1.46 12.32
CA ARG A 101 -1.44 -2.46 13.02
C ARG A 101 -0.51 -3.35 13.85
N GLU A 102 -1.09 -4.33 14.54
CA GLU A 102 -0.33 -5.31 15.33
C GLU A 102 0.60 -6.18 14.47
N ASN A 103 0.21 -6.44 13.20
CA ASN A 103 0.99 -7.25 12.27
C ASN A 103 1.41 -6.44 11.02
N PRO A 104 2.50 -6.85 10.34
CA PRO A 104 2.84 -6.34 9.02
C PRO A 104 1.66 -6.50 8.07
N HIS A 105 1.40 -5.47 7.27
CA HIS A 105 0.29 -5.52 6.30
C HIS A 105 0.52 -4.62 5.10
N GLY A 106 0.04 -5.08 3.95
CA GLY A 106 -0.02 -4.32 2.71
C GLY A 106 -1.39 -3.66 2.52
N TYR A 107 -1.43 -2.50 1.88
CA TYR A 107 -2.64 -1.78 1.55
C TYR A 107 -2.43 -0.86 0.34
N ASP A 108 -3.51 -0.25 -0.16
CA ASP A 108 -3.48 0.67 -1.31
C ASP A 108 -2.83 0.03 -2.55
N ILE A 109 -3.24 -1.21 -2.85
CA ILE A 109 -2.71 -1.97 -3.98
C ILE A 109 -3.35 -1.45 -5.26
N ASN A 110 -2.51 -1.11 -6.24
CA ASN A 110 -2.93 -0.62 -7.54
C ASN A 110 -2.09 -1.23 -8.66
N PHE A 111 -2.61 -1.19 -9.89
CA PHE A 111 -1.94 -1.74 -11.06
C PHE A 111 -1.89 -0.72 -12.19
N THR A 112 -0.76 -0.69 -12.90
CA THR A 112 -0.56 0.15 -14.08
C THR A 112 -0.10 -0.74 -15.24
N PRO A 113 -0.94 -0.99 -16.27
CA PRO A 113 -0.55 -1.79 -17.42
C PRO A 113 0.56 -1.11 -18.23
N PHE A 114 1.42 -1.89 -18.90
CA PHE A 114 2.51 -1.34 -19.72
C PHE A 114 2.03 -0.78 -21.06
N THR A 115 0.90 -1.27 -21.55
CA THR A 115 0.25 -0.71 -22.73
C THR A 115 -0.51 0.54 -22.33
N LYS A 116 -0.34 1.62 -23.10
CA LYS A 116 -1.28 2.75 -23.06
C LYS A 116 -2.62 2.26 -23.59
N GLU A 117 -3.71 2.73 -22.96
CA GLU A 117 -5.07 2.61 -23.46
C GLU A 117 -5.18 2.94 -24.96
#